data_AF-A0A970EAP6-F1
#
_entry.id   AF-A0A970EAP6-F1
#
_cell.length_a   1.000
_cell.length_b   1.000
_cell.length_c   1.000
_cell.angle_alpha   90.00
_cell.angle_beta   90.00
_cell.angle_gamma   90.00
#
_symmetry.space_group_name_H-M   'P 1'
#
loop_
_entity.id
_entity.type
_entity.pdbx_description
1 polymer ?
#
loop_
_entity_poly.entity_id
_entity_poly.type
_entity_poly.pdbx_seq_one_letter_code
_entity_poly.pdbx_strand_id
1 'polypeptide(L)'
;MIVVFCLLAFFLPSCRADKLPDFVAGQLAAGEKAVRIKHLERASVPAVYVASDSGKKPVKMLLVSETEGYNDLIRLCVALDLQEQKILSVSILEHQESDNYGAYAAEDWFLGRFAGKTVAKDLQVVKMAAKSREDVVAVTGATVTSAAVVSGVNAALAVYREYGRGE
;
A
#
# COMPACT_ATOMS: atom_id res chain seq x y z
N MET A 1 -47.66 -8.34 29.31
CA MET A 1 -46.41 -8.80 29.94
C MET A 1 -45.68 -9.64 28.91
N ILE A 2 -44.46 -9.22 28.57
CA ILE A 2 -43.66 -9.64 27.42
C ILE A 2 -43.15 -11.08 27.63
N VAL A 3 -43.28 -11.94 26.61
CA VAL A 3 -42.52 -13.20 26.52
C VAL A 3 -41.62 -13.12 25.30
N VAL A 4 -40.38 -13.49 25.54
CA VAL A 4 -39.14 -13.17 24.83
C VAL A 4 -38.61 -14.45 24.17
N PHE A 5 -37.93 -14.27 23.03
CA PHE A 5 -36.95 -15.16 22.39
C PHE A 5 -37.42 -16.52 21.85
N CYS A 6 -37.20 -16.73 20.55
CA CYS A 6 -36.10 -17.61 20.09
C CYS A 6 -35.93 -17.46 18.56
N LEU A 7 -35.13 -16.48 18.14
CA LEU A 7 -34.64 -16.38 16.77
C LEU A 7 -33.47 -17.36 16.66
N LEU A 8 -33.73 -18.53 16.06
CA LEU A 8 -32.72 -19.49 15.65
C LEU A 8 -31.82 -18.81 14.61
N ALA A 9 -30.73 -18.20 15.10
CA ALA A 9 -29.61 -17.82 14.28
C ALA A 9 -28.99 -19.09 13.71
N PHE A 10 -29.24 -19.35 12.43
CA PHE A 10 -28.49 -20.27 11.62
C PHE A 10 -27.00 -19.94 11.78
N PHE A 11 -26.30 -20.76 12.56
CA PHE A 11 -24.84 -20.84 12.55
C PHE A 11 -24.46 -21.37 11.17
N LEU A 12 -24.36 -20.46 10.19
CA LEU A 12 -23.64 -20.77 8.97
C LEU A 12 -22.19 -21.03 9.39
N PRO A 13 -21.62 -22.18 9.01
CA PRO A 13 -20.22 -22.44 9.25
C PRO A 13 -19.48 -21.33 8.53
N SER A 14 -18.80 -20.47 9.30
CA SER A 14 -17.91 -19.47 8.76
C SER A 14 -16.84 -20.22 7.97
N CYS A 15 -17.09 -20.36 6.67
CA CYS A 15 -16.10 -20.72 5.68
C CYS A 15 -14.85 -19.94 6.04
N ARG A 16 -13.76 -20.67 6.22
CA ARG A 16 -12.41 -20.13 6.37
C ARG A 16 -12.06 -19.46 5.04
N ALA A 17 -12.70 -18.33 4.75
CA ALA A 17 -12.19 -17.34 3.83
C ALA A 17 -10.84 -16.97 4.42
N ASP A 18 -9.77 -17.14 3.65
CA ASP A 18 -8.47 -16.58 3.98
C ASP A 18 -8.72 -15.13 4.40
N LYS A 19 -8.65 -14.86 5.71
CA LYS A 19 -8.94 -13.52 6.22
C LYS A 19 -7.91 -12.62 5.58
N LEU A 20 -8.39 -11.64 4.83
CA LEU A 20 -7.54 -10.57 4.35
C LEU A 20 -6.85 -9.94 5.57
N PRO A 21 -5.57 -9.58 5.45
CA PRO A 21 -4.90 -8.84 6.51
C PRO A 21 -5.67 -7.57 6.87
N ASP A 22 -5.62 -7.17 8.14
CA ASP A 22 -6.39 -6.01 8.63
C ASP A 22 -6.07 -4.72 7.87
N PHE A 23 -4.81 -4.54 7.43
CA PHE A 23 -4.41 -3.39 6.61
C PHE A 23 -5.07 -3.38 5.23
N VAL A 24 -5.34 -4.56 4.65
CA VAL A 24 -6.07 -4.66 3.37
C VAL A 24 -7.53 -4.33 3.63
N ALA A 25 -8.14 -4.93 4.65
CA ALA A 25 -9.53 -4.70 4.99
C ALA A 25 -9.84 -3.22 5.31
N GLY A 26 -8.93 -2.54 6.01
CA GLY A 26 -9.06 -1.12 6.36
C GLY A 26 -8.99 -0.15 5.17
N GLN A 27 -8.46 -0.60 4.02
CA GLN A 27 -8.34 0.21 2.80
C GLN A 27 -9.48 -0.03 1.80
N LEU A 28 -10.43 -0.94 2.10
CA LEU A 28 -11.57 -1.27 1.24
C LEU A 28 -12.79 -0.41 1.56
N ALA A 29 -13.45 0.09 0.52
CA ALA A 29 -14.76 0.73 0.65
C ALA A 29 -15.89 -0.31 0.78
N ALA A 30 -17.05 0.14 1.23
CA ALA A 30 -18.22 -0.73 1.40
C ALA A 30 -18.61 -1.41 0.07
N GLY A 31 -18.53 -2.75 0.04
CA GLY A 31 -18.86 -3.55 -1.14
C GLY A 31 -17.67 -3.88 -2.06
N GLU A 32 -16.48 -3.33 -1.80
CA GLU A 32 -15.25 -3.75 -2.47
C GLU A 32 -14.80 -5.13 -1.97
N LYS A 33 -14.26 -5.94 -2.88
CA LYS A 33 -13.65 -7.24 -2.55
C LYS A 33 -12.23 -7.28 -3.04
N ALA A 34 -11.28 -7.57 -2.15
CA ALA A 34 -9.88 -7.76 -2.52
C ALA A 34 -9.56 -9.24 -2.80
N VAL A 35 -8.74 -9.46 -3.82
CA VAL A 35 -8.16 -10.77 -4.16
C VAL A 35 -6.65 -10.64 -4.19
N ARG A 36 -5.95 -11.58 -3.55
CA ARG A 36 -4.49 -11.65 -3.58
C ARG A 36 -4.01 -12.29 -4.88
N ILE A 37 -3.13 -11.60 -5.61
CA ILE A 37 -2.61 -12.04 -6.91
C ILE A 37 -1.17 -12.54 -6.75
N LYS A 38 -1.02 -13.86 -6.58
CA LYS A 38 0.29 -14.47 -6.27
C LYS A 38 1.30 -14.42 -7.42
N HIS A 39 0.86 -14.43 -8.69
CA HIS A 39 1.80 -14.42 -9.83
C HIS A 39 2.52 -13.07 -10.03
N LEU A 40 1.98 -11.99 -9.46
CA LEU A 40 2.58 -10.67 -9.48
C LEU A 40 3.52 -10.42 -8.29
N GLU A 41 3.60 -11.35 -7.34
CA GLU A 41 4.51 -11.22 -6.20
C GLU A 41 5.96 -11.30 -6.67
N ARG A 42 6.80 -10.46 -6.07
CA ARG A 42 8.25 -10.35 -6.34
C ARG A 42 8.99 -10.33 -5.02
N ALA A 43 10.31 -10.52 -5.07
CA ALA A 43 11.15 -10.46 -3.87
C ALA A 43 10.98 -9.14 -3.09
N SER A 44 10.89 -8.01 -3.80
CA SER A 44 10.68 -6.68 -3.21
C SER A 44 9.20 -6.32 -3.00
N VAL A 45 8.26 -7.11 -3.52
CA VAL A 45 6.81 -6.89 -3.42
C VAL A 45 6.14 -8.23 -3.08
N PRO A 46 6.23 -8.70 -1.82
CA PRO A 46 5.80 -10.05 -1.43
C PRO A 46 4.29 -10.25 -1.42
N ALA A 47 3.47 -9.19 -1.50
CA ALA A 47 2.03 -9.34 -1.57
C ALA A 47 1.40 -8.29 -2.47
N VAL A 48 0.53 -8.75 -3.37
CA VAL A 48 -0.25 -7.91 -4.28
C VAL A 48 -1.72 -8.24 -4.11
N TYR A 49 -2.54 -7.23 -3.87
CA TYR A 49 -3.99 -7.37 -3.76
C TYR A 49 -4.67 -6.43 -4.75
N VAL A 50 -5.70 -6.93 -5.43
CA VAL A 50 -6.56 -6.10 -6.28
C VAL A 50 -7.95 -6.09 -5.70
N ALA A 51 -8.44 -4.89 -5.42
CA ALA A 51 -9.81 -4.65 -5.00
C ALA A 51 -10.68 -4.38 -6.22
N SER A 52 -11.81 -5.09 -6.30
CA SER A 52 -12.83 -4.89 -7.30
C SER A 52 -14.12 -4.37 -6.68
N ASP A 53 -14.85 -3.56 -7.45
CA ASP A 53 -16.19 -3.11 -7.09
C ASP A 53 -17.25 -4.24 -7.18
N SER A 54 -18.49 -3.90 -6.87
CA SER A 54 -19.65 -4.80 -6.98
C SER A 54 -19.87 -5.32 -8.40
N GLY A 55 -19.42 -4.58 -9.42
CA GLY A 55 -19.43 -4.95 -10.84
C GLY A 55 -18.26 -5.84 -11.27
N LYS A 56 -17.41 -6.28 -10.33
CA LYS A 56 -16.16 -7.04 -10.58
C LYS A 56 -15.09 -6.26 -11.35
N LYS A 57 -15.24 -4.94 -11.51
CA LYS A 57 -14.24 -4.11 -12.15
C LYS A 57 -13.12 -3.81 -11.14
N PRO A 58 -11.84 -3.97 -11.51
CA PRO A 58 -10.73 -3.62 -10.62
C PRO A 58 -10.70 -2.10 -10.42
N VAL A 59 -10.75 -1.66 -9.16
CA VAL A 59 -10.78 -0.23 -8.78
C VAL A 59 -9.52 0.21 -8.06
N LYS A 60 -8.95 -0.67 -7.23
CA LYS A 60 -7.79 -0.35 -6.39
C LYS A 60 -6.80 -1.49 -6.41
N MET A 61 -5.52 -1.17 -6.24
CA MET A 61 -4.48 -2.15 -6.02
C MET A 61 -3.70 -1.79 -4.76
N LEU A 62 -3.49 -2.77 -3.90
CA LEU A 62 -2.73 -2.64 -2.67
C LEU A 62 -1.50 -3.54 -2.80
N LEU A 63 -0.33 -2.95 -2.73
CA LEU A 63 0.94 -3.67 -2.83
C LEU A 63 1.70 -3.54 -1.53
N VAL A 64 2.17 -4.66 -0.99
CA VAL A 64 3.12 -4.66 0.11
C VAL A 64 4.50 -4.74 -0.50
N SER A 65 5.34 -3.74 -0.24
CA SER A 65 6.74 -3.74 -0.64
C SER A 65 7.67 -3.77 0.57
N GLU A 66 8.84 -4.38 0.38
CA GLU A 66 9.91 -4.46 1.38
C GLU A 66 11.17 -3.85 0.81
N THR A 67 11.78 -2.94 1.56
CA THR A 67 13.06 -2.34 1.19
C THR A 67 14.01 -2.25 2.37
N GLU A 68 15.31 -2.29 2.08
CA GLU A 68 16.34 -2.08 3.09
C GLU A 68 16.39 -0.60 3.49
N GLY A 69 16.06 -0.33 4.75
CA GLY A 69 16.17 0.97 5.40
C GLY A 69 17.59 1.27 5.87
N TYR A 70 17.72 2.21 6.81
CA TYR A 70 19.02 2.50 7.42
C TYR A 70 19.41 1.47 8.48
N ASN A 71 18.44 1.04 9.29
CA ASN A 71 18.66 0.06 10.36
C ASN A 71 18.21 -1.35 9.99
N ASP A 72 17.05 -1.47 9.35
CA ASP A 72 16.41 -2.76 9.03
C ASP A 72 15.46 -2.60 7.84
N LEU A 73 14.77 -3.68 7.48
CA LEU A 73 13.72 -3.68 6.47
C LEU A 73 12.57 -2.75 6.85
N ILE A 74 12.09 -2.02 5.85
CA ILE A 74 10.90 -1.20 5.89
C ILE A 74 9.83 -1.89 5.04
N ARG A 75 8.72 -2.24 5.68
CA ARG A 75 7.53 -2.74 4.99
C ARG A 75 6.54 -1.62 4.76
N LEU A 76 6.17 -1.44 3.51
CA LEU A 76 5.26 -0.40 3.05
C LEU A 76 4.01 -1.05 2.46
N CYS A 77 2.86 -0.44 2.69
CA CYS A 77 1.66 -0.69 1.90
C CYS A 77 1.43 0.50 0.97
N VAL A 78 1.41 0.24 -0.33
CA VAL A 78 1.18 1.22 -1.38
C VAL A 78 -0.20 0.97 -1.98
N ALA A 79 -1.11 1.93 -1.81
CA ALA A 79 -2.44 1.90 -2.40
C ALA A 79 -2.47 2.72 -3.68
N LEU A 80 -2.93 2.12 -4.76
CA LEU A 80 -3.01 2.71 -6.09
C LEU A 80 -4.46 2.74 -6.58
N ASP A 81 -4.84 3.83 -7.22
CA ASP A 81 -6.08 3.97 -7.96
C ASP A 81 -5.90 3.44 -9.38
N LEU A 82 -6.64 2.40 -9.74
CA LEU A 82 -6.56 1.78 -11.06
C LEU A 82 -7.32 2.57 -12.15
N GLN A 83 -8.24 3.45 -11.76
CA GLN A 83 -9.03 4.26 -12.68
C GLN A 83 -8.32 5.57 -13.03
N GLU A 84 -7.83 6.28 -12.01
CA GLU A 84 -7.11 7.55 -12.18
C GLU A 84 -5.62 7.38 -12.45
N GLN A 85 -5.06 6.18 -12.25
CA GLN A 85 -3.63 5.89 -12.39
C GLN A 85 -2.77 6.80 -11.48
N LYS A 86 -3.13 6.84 -10.20
CA LYS A 86 -2.46 7.64 -9.16
C LYS A 86 -2.22 6.83 -7.91
N ILE A 87 -1.23 7.25 -7.12
CA ILE A 87 -1.03 6.77 -5.77
C ILE A 87 -2.13 7.37 -4.88
N LEU A 88 -2.90 6.55 -4.18
CA LEU A 88 -3.89 6.98 -3.20
C LEU A 88 -3.22 7.30 -1.87
N SER A 89 -2.45 6.34 -1.36
CA SER A 89 -1.77 6.44 -0.08
C SER A 89 -0.56 5.52 -0.03
N VAL A 90 0.38 5.87 0.84
CA VAL A 90 1.49 5.02 1.25
C VAL A 90 1.43 4.97 2.77
N SER A 91 1.50 3.78 3.35
CA SER A 91 1.57 3.59 4.80
C SER A 91 2.69 2.65 5.16
N ILE A 92 3.26 2.83 6.35
CA ILE A 92 4.26 1.92 6.91
C ILE A 92 3.51 0.82 7.66
N LEU A 93 3.84 -0.44 7.35
CA LEU A 93 3.34 -1.60 8.08
C LEU A 93 4.29 -1.99 9.21
N GLU A 94 5.60 -1.93 8.95
CA GLU A 94 6.65 -2.34 9.87
C GLU A 94 7.94 -1.58 9.52
N HIS A 95 8.66 -1.08 10.52
CA HIS A 95 10.00 -0.52 10.37
C HIS A 95 10.73 -0.57 11.73
N GLN A 96 12.06 -0.59 11.70
CA GLN A 96 12.91 -0.48 12.91
C GLN A 96 13.96 0.63 12.75
N GLU A 97 13.55 1.71 12.09
CA GLU A 97 14.41 2.88 11.89
C GLU A 97 14.69 3.60 13.20
N SER A 98 15.81 4.32 13.25
CA SER A 98 16.23 5.04 14.45
C SER A 98 15.21 6.11 14.84
N ASP A 99 14.87 6.19 16.13
CA ASP A 99 13.94 7.19 16.73
C ASP A 99 14.31 8.66 16.44
N ASN A 100 15.51 8.90 15.90
CA ASN A 100 15.94 10.19 15.41
C ASN A 100 15.28 10.50 14.04
N TYR A 101 16.04 11.04 13.10
CA TYR A 101 15.53 11.50 11.81
C TYR A 101 14.92 10.38 10.94
N GLY A 102 15.31 9.11 11.15
CA GLY A 102 14.77 7.96 10.42
C GLY A 102 13.26 7.81 10.58
N ALA A 103 12.77 7.93 11.82
CA ALA A 103 11.34 7.86 12.12
C ALA A 103 10.51 8.90 11.35
N TYR A 104 11.05 10.10 11.12
CA TYR A 104 10.36 11.15 10.36
C TYR A 104 10.06 10.77 8.90
N ALA A 105 10.88 9.91 8.28
CA ALA A 105 10.60 9.40 6.94
C ALA A 105 9.53 8.28 6.93
N ALA A 106 9.14 7.78 8.10
CA ALA A 106 8.05 6.84 8.29
C ALA A 106 6.73 7.50 8.75
N GLU A 107 6.72 8.82 8.97
CA GLU A 107 5.54 9.56 9.43
C GLU A 107 4.60 9.96 8.29
N ASP A 108 3.32 10.09 8.62
CA ASP A 108 2.23 10.41 7.68
C ASP A 108 2.47 11.70 6.87
N TRP A 109 3.14 12.71 7.44
CA TRP A 109 3.42 13.95 6.71
C TRP A 109 4.40 13.73 5.55
N PHE A 110 5.34 12.79 5.70
CA PHE A 110 6.27 12.44 4.63
C PHE A 110 5.60 11.53 3.62
N LEU A 111 4.88 10.51 4.09
CA LEU A 111 4.14 9.56 3.25
C LEU A 111 3.00 10.25 2.46
N GLY A 112 2.42 11.32 3.00
CA GLY A 112 1.43 12.15 2.32
C GLY A 112 1.96 12.82 1.05
N ARG A 113 3.29 12.94 0.89
CA ARG A 113 3.91 13.49 -0.33
C ARG A 113 3.67 12.61 -1.55
N PHE A 114 3.39 11.33 -1.37
CA PHE A 114 3.19 10.37 -2.46
C PHE A 114 1.77 10.42 -3.03
N ALA A 115 0.78 10.83 -2.24
CA ALA A 115 -0.61 10.89 -2.65
C ALA A 115 -0.80 11.80 -3.88
N GLY A 116 -1.58 11.31 -4.85
CA GLY A 116 -1.89 12.01 -6.10
C GLY A 116 -0.77 12.01 -7.16
N LYS A 117 0.42 11.45 -6.87
CA LYS A 117 1.47 11.28 -7.88
C LYS A 117 1.07 10.19 -8.87
N THR A 118 1.56 10.33 -10.12
CA THR A 118 1.27 9.36 -11.19
C THR A 118 2.01 8.05 -10.96
N VAL A 119 1.37 6.94 -11.32
CA VAL A 119 1.96 5.59 -11.30
C VAL A 119 2.76 5.27 -12.56
N ALA A 120 2.65 6.11 -13.59
CA ALA A 120 3.24 5.87 -14.91
C ALA A 120 4.78 6.04 -14.94
N LYS A 121 5.34 6.73 -13.94
CA LYS A 121 6.77 7.05 -13.85
C LYS A 121 7.29 6.76 -12.46
N ASP A 122 8.59 6.46 -12.41
CA ASP A 122 9.29 6.30 -11.15
C ASP A 122 9.51 7.66 -10.48
N LEU A 123 9.42 7.66 -9.16
CA LEU A 123 9.66 8.80 -8.30
C LEU A 123 11.16 8.98 -8.04
N GLN A 124 11.58 10.23 -7.87
CA GLN A 124 12.99 10.59 -7.69
C GLN A 124 13.19 11.26 -6.34
N VAL A 125 14.26 10.87 -5.64
CA VAL A 125 14.62 11.52 -4.37
C VAL A 125 15.47 12.74 -4.64
N VAL A 126 15.04 13.89 -4.12
CA VAL A 126 15.79 15.15 -4.22
C VAL A 126 16.13 15.69 -2.84
N LYS A 127 17.27 16.36 -2.69
CA LYS A 127 17.75 16.82 -1.36
C LYS A 127 17.26 18.21 -0.97
N MET A 128 16.94 19.08 -1.94
CA MET A 128 16.69 20.50 -1.67
C MET A 128 15.23 20.91 -1.90
N ALA A 129 14.75 20.77 -3.13
CA ALA A 129 13.41 21.16 -3.51
C ALA A 129 12.91 20.31 -4.67
N ALA A 130 11.62 19.98 -4.65
CA ALA A 130 10.96 19.35 -5.78
C ALA A 130 10.89 20.34 -6.95
N LYS A 131 11.43 19.94 -8.10
CA LYS A 131 11.34 20.68 -9.37
C LYS A 131 10.28 20.07 -10.29
N SER A 132 10.00 18.79 -10.10
CA SER A 132 9.05 18.02 -10.87
C SER A 132 8.01 17.35 -9.95
N ARG A 133 6.91 16.87 -10.53
CA ARG A 133 5.85 16.18 -9.76
C ARG A 133 6.30 14.80 -9.30
N GLU A 134 7.30 14.23 -9.94
CA GLU A 134 7.93 12.95 -9.63
C GLU A 134 8.94 13.06 -8.48
N ASP A 135 9.35 14.29 -8.12
CA ASP A 135 10.34 14.51 -7.08
C ASP A 135 9.72 14.38 -5.68
N VAL A 136 10.43 13.68 -4.80
CA VAL A 136 10.15 13.57 -3.37
C VAL A 136 11.35 14.13 -2.63
N VAL A 137 11.14 15.23 -1.90
CA VAL A 137 12.20 15.84 -1.11
C VAL A 137 12.53 14.93 0.07
N ALA A 138 13.79 14.54 0.22
CA ALA A 138 14.25 13.71 1.33
C ALA A 138 14.12 14.46 2.66
N VAL A 139 13.94 13.71 3.76
CA VAL A 139 14.03 14.27 5.10
C VAL A 139 15.50 14.56 5.44
N THR A 140 15.79 15.77 5.90
CA THR A 140 17.14 16.15 6.34
C THR A 140 17.58 15.25 7.49
N GLY A 141 18.76 14.64 7.35
CA GLY A 141 19.28 13.68 8.34
C GLY A 141 18.77 12.24 8.16
N ALA A 142 17.80 11.99 7.27
CA ALA A 142 17.23 10.65 7.01
C ALA A 142 17.23 10.30 5.52
N THR A 143 18.33 10.63 4.83
CA THR A 143 18.42 10.46 3.37
C THR A 143 18.34 9.00 2.95
N VAL A 144 18.93 8.08 3.73
CA VAL A 144 18.88 6.63 3.45
C VAL A 144 17.47 6.11 3.58
N THR A 145 16.80 6.37 4.71
CA THR A 145 15.39 5.99 4.94
C THR A 145 14.45 6.59 3.90
N SER A 146 14.62 7.88 3.56
CA SER A 146 13.81 8.54 2.53
C SER A 146 13.98 7.85 1.17
N ALA A 147 15.20 7.44 0.82
CA ALA A 147 15.48 6.71 -0.40
C ALA A 147 14.90 5.30 -0.39
N ALA A 148 14.95 4.60 0.74
CA ALA A 148 14.35 3.28 0.92
C ALA A 148 12.83 3.31 0.73
N VAL A 149 12.15 4.32 1.30
CA VAL A 149 10.70 4.49 1.12
C VAL A 149 10.35 4.75 -0.35
N VAL A 150 11.07 5.66 -1.01
CA VAL A 150 10.83 5.96 -2.43
C VAL A 150 11.13 4.74 -3.31
N SER A 151 12.17 3.98 -3.00
CA SER A 151 12.49 2.72 -3.68
C SER A 151 11.36 1.70 -3.53
N GLY A 152 10.78 1.56 -2.34
CA GLY A 152 9.69 0.62 -2.08
C GLY A 152 8.41 1.01 -2.79
N VAL A 153 8.13 2.31 -2.92
CA VAL A 153 7.04 2.81 -3.76
C VAL A 153 7.32 2.50 -5.22
N ASN A 154 8.53 2.78 -5.74
CA ASN A 154 8.87 2.50 -7.13
C ASN A 154 8.81 1.00 -7.47
N ALA A 155 9.18 0.12 -6.54
CA ALA A 155 9.02 -1.33 -6.70
C ALA A 155 7.55 -1.72 -6.88
N ALA A 156 6.65 -1.14 -6.08
CA ALA A 156 5.21 -1.33 -6.24
C ALA A 156 4.69 -0.77 -7.58
N LEU A 157 5.18 0.40 -8.02
CA LEU A 157 4.84 0.97 -9.33
C LEU A 157 5.29 0.09 -10.48
N ALA A 158 6.45 -0.57 -10.37
CA ALA A 158 6.92 -1.51 -11.39
C ALA A 158 5.96 -2.70 -11.55
N VAL A 159 5.54 -3.31 -10.44
CA VAL A 159 4.54 -4.41 -10.45
C VAL A 159 3.21 -3.95 -11.01
N TYR A 160 2.75 -2.74 -10.67
CA TYR A 160 1.54 -2.17 -11.27
C TYR A 160 1.64 -2.06 -12.79
N ARG A 161 2.80 -1.63 -13.32
CA ARG A 161 3.01 -1.54 -14.77
C ARG A 161 3.02 -2.91 -15.46
N GLU A 162 3.49 -3.95 -14.79
CA GLU A 162 3.40 -5.34 -15.26
C GLU A 162 1.93 -5.80 -15.32
N TYR A 163 1.16 -5.54 -14.26
CA TYR A 163 -0.28 -5.84 -14.24
C TYR A 163 -1.04 -5.19 -15.40
N GLY A 164 -0.75 -3.92 -15.70
CA GLY A 164 -1.36 -3.20 -16.82
C GLY A 164 -1.00 -3.77 -18.21
N ARG A 165 0.06 -4.57 -18.31
CA ARG A 165 0.47 -5.25 -19.56
C ARG A 165 -0.19 -6.61 -19.76
N GLY A 166 -0.87 -7.15 -18.73
CA GLY A 166 -1.57 -8.43 -18.80
C GLY A 166 -0.68 -9.66 -18.66
N GLU A 167 0.48 -9.51 -18.01
CA GLU A 167 1.43 -10.60 -17.69
C GLU A 167 1.14 -11.25 -16.32
#